data_AF-A0A392M0A6-F1
#
_entry.id   AF-A0A392M0A6-F1
#
_cell.length_a   1.000
_cell.length_b   1.000
_cell.length_c   1.000
_cell.angle_alpha   90.00
_cell.angle_beta   90.00
_cell.angle_gamma   90.00
#
_symmetry.space_group_name_H-M   'P 1'
#
loop_
_entity.id
_entity.type
_entity.pdbx_description
1 polymer ?
#
loop_
_entity_poly.entity_id
_entity_poly.type
_entity_poly.pdbx_seq_one_letter_code
_entity_poly.pdbx_strand_id
1 'polypeptide(L)'
;FNSTLRQGSVTHHEYIQVGKGRDVSFNQIALFEGKVSSGNGEQVLSRDIYRLGQFFDFFRMMSFYFTTVGYYFCSMLTVLTMYAFLYGKTYLALSGVGETIEERAKITTNIALSAALSTQFLFQIGIFTSVPMVLGFILEQGFLRAVVNFVTMQFQLCTVFLAFSLGTRTHYFGRTILHGVARYQATGRGFLVCHIKFSENYRLYSRSHFVKG
;
A
#
# COMPACT_ATOMS: atom_id res chain seq x y z
N PHE A 1 -27.09 10.15 -33.24
CA PHE A 1 -27.99 9.94 -34.39
C PHE A 1 -29.08 11.02 -34.49
N ASN A 2 -29.99 11.15 -33.52
CA ASN A 2 -31.02 12.21 -33.51
C ASN A 2 -30.46 13.66 -33.47
N SER A 3 -29.33 13.89 -32.80
CA SER A 3 -28.63 15.19 -32.79
C SER A 3 -28.10 15.58 -34.18
N THR A 4 -27.46 14.63 -34.86
CA THR A 4 -26.86 14.81 -36.18
C THR A 4 -27.92 15.06 -37.25
N LEU A 5 -29.06 14.37 -37.17
CA LEU A 5 -30.22 14.58 -38.05
C LEU A 5 -30.88 15.96 -37.89
N ARG A 6 -30.67 16.64 -36.75
CA ARG A 6 -31.20 17.98 -36.46
C ARG A 6 -30.17 19.09 -36.65
N GLN A 7 -29.08 18.81 -37.38
CA GLN A 7 -27.93 19.73 -37.54
C GLN A 7 -27.30 20.17 -36.20
N GLY A 8 -27.50 19.39 -35.14
CA GLY A 8 -26.89 19.64 -33.84
C GLY A 8 -25.42 19.18 -33.83
N SER A 9 -24.52 20.10 -33.48
CA SER A 9 -23.11 19.82 -33.22
C SER A 9 -22.94 19.16 -31.84
N VAL A 10 -22.19 18.06 -31.78
CA VAL A 10 -21.76 17.45 -30.51
C VAL A 10 -20.28 17.73 -30.35
N THR A 11 -19.91 18.57 -29.38
CA THR A 11 -18.51 18.84 -29.06
C THR A 11 -17.98 17.77 -28.12
N HIS A 12 -16.93 17.06 -28.55
CA HIS A 12 -16.21 16.13 -27.68
C HIS A 12 -15.18 16.94 -26.89
N HIS A 13 -15.45 17.14 -25.60
CA HIS A 13 -14.51 17.78 -24.69
C HIS A 13 -13.68 16.71 -23.99
N GLU A 14 -12.43 16.56 -24.41
CA GLU A 14 -11.44 15.84 -23.61
C GLU A 14 -11.05 16.71 -22.42
N TYR A 15 -11.37 16.21 -21.22
CA TYR A 15 -10.90 16.81 -19.98
C TYR A 15 -9.58 16.17 -19.62
N ILE A 16 -8.48 16.91 -19.79
CA ILE A 16 -7.23 16.56 -19.12
C ILE A 16 -7.45 16.83 -17.63
N GLN A 17 -7.35 15.78 -16.82
CA GLN A 17 -7.40 15.91 -15.37
C GLN A 17 -6.20 16.75 -14.92
N VAL A 18 -6.42 18.05 -14.71
CA VAL A 18 -5.46 18.89 -14.02
C VAL A 18 -5.56 18.52 -12.54
N GLY A 19 -4.65 17.66 -12.09
CA GLY A 19 -4.50 17.36 -10.67
C GLY A 19 -4.34 18.68 -9.92
N LYS A 20 -5.20 18.93 -8.93
CA LYS A 20 -4.93 19.98 -7.95
C LYS A 20 -3.75 19.51 -7.11
N GLY A 21 -2.55 19.71 -7.64
CA GLY A 21 -1.30 19.58 -6.90
C GLY A 21 -1.39 20.53 -5.72
N ARG A 22 -1.63 19.97 -4.55
CA ARG A 22 -1.54 20.67 -3.28
C ARG A 22 -0.27 20.15 -2.65
N ASP A 23 0.60 21.03 -2.17
CA ASP A 23 1.69 20.58 -1.32
C ASP A 23 1.07 19.84 -0.14
N VAL A 24 1.50 18.61 0.12
CA VAL A 24 0.97 17.79 1.23
C VAL A 24 2.11 17.46 2.18
N SER A 25 1.93 17.79 3.46
CA SER A 25 2.89 17.44 4.50
C SER A 25 2.73 15.96 4.85
N PHE A 26 3.80 15.36 5.36
CA PHE A 26 3.81 13.95 5.71
C PHE A 26 2.66 13.52 6.62
N ASN A 27 2.29 14.36 7.61
CA ASN A 27 1.14 14.13 8.49
C ASN A 27 -0.19 14.11 7.73
N GLN A 28 -0.37 15.00 6.77
CA GLN A 28 -1.59 15.05 5.98
C GLN A 28 -1.71 13.85 5.03
N ILE A 29 -0.58 13.40 4.46
CA ILE A 29 -0.55 12.16 3.67
C ILE A 29 -0.96 10.98 4.55
N ALA A 30 -0.35 10.82 5.73
CA ALA A 30 -0.67 9.71 6.63
C ALA A 30 -2.13 9.71 7.10
N LEU A 31 -2.72 10.88 7.38
CA LEU A 31 -4.14 11.00 7.73
C LEU A 31 -5.05 10.69 6.54
N PHE A 32 -4.66 11.12 5.34
CA PHE A 32 -5.41 10.80 4.12
C PHE A 32 -5.40 9.29 3.86
N GLU A 33 -4.24 8.66 3.95
CA GLU A 33 -4.10 7.21 3.81
C GLU A 33 -4.89 6.46 4.88
N GLY A 34 -4.81 6.88 6.14
CA GLY A 34 -5.61 6.31 7.21
C GLY A 34 -7.12 6.42 6.94
N LYS A 35 -7.57 7.54 6.40
CA LYS A 35 -8.98 7.75 6.02
C LYS A 35 -9.42 6.83 4.87
N VAL A 36 -8.63 6.74 3.80
CA VAL A 36 -8.97 5.88 2.66
C VAL A 36 -8.93 4.41 3.07
N SER A 37 -7.93 3.99 3.85
CA SER A 37 -7.83 2.62 4.36
C SER A 37 -8.96 2.26 5.31
N SER A 38 -9.36 3.16 6.22
CA SER A 38 -10.52 2.92 7.10
C SER A 38 -11.82 2.81 6.31
N GLY A 39 -12.02 3.70 5.32
CA GLY A 39 -13.20 3.64 4.46
C GLY A 39 -13.29 2.33 3.67
N ASN A 40 -12.16 1.83 3.14
CA ASN A 40 -12.12 0.52 2.48
C ASN A 40 -12.36 -0.62 3.46
N GLY A 41 -11.90 -0.50 4.71
CA GLY A 41 -12.20 -1.45 5.80
C GLY A 41 -13.70 -1.62 6.05
N GLU A 42 -14.44 -0.52 6.15
CA GLU A 42 -15.91 -0.54 6.27
C GLU A 42 -16.58 -1.14 5.04
N GLN A 43 -16.06 -0.82 3.85
CA GLN A 43 -16.57 -1.38 2.61
C GLN A 43 -16.44 -2.91 2.57
N VAL A 44 -15.33 -3.48 3.10
CA VAL A 44 -15.15 -4.94 3.22
C VAL A 44 -16.26 -5.58 4.06
N LEU A 45 -16.67 -4.91 5.14
CA LEU A 45 -17.71 -5.38 6.05
C LEU A 45 -19.13 -5.07 5.54
N SER A 46 -19.27 -4.21 4.53
CA SER A 46 -20.57 -3.78 4.02
C SER A 46 -21.24 -4.83 3.14
N ARG A 47 -22.56 -4.94 3.30
CA ARG A 47 -23.43 -5.76 2.43
C ARG A 47 -23.53 -5.20 1.01
N ASP A 48 -23.18 -3.93 0.80
CA ASP A 48 -23.26 -3.29 -0.51
C ASP A 48 -22.22 -3.85 -1.48
N ILE A 49 -21.01 -4.17 -0.99
CA ILE A 49 -20.00 -4.85 -1.80
C ILE A 49 -20.43 -6.25 -2.16
N TYR A 50 -21.04 -6.97 -1.22
CA TYR A 50 -21.59 -8.30 -1.50
C TYR A 50 -22.63 -8.25 -2.62
N ARG A 51 -23.58 -7.29 -2.54
CA ARG A 51 -24.60 -7.09 -3.59
C ARG A 51 -23.98 -6.68 -4.91
N LEU A 52 -23.03 -5.74 -4.91
CA LEU A 52 -22.35 -5.27 -6.10
C LEU A 52 -21.60 -6.42 -6.80
N GLY A 53 -20.96 -7.29 -6.03
CA GLY A 53 -20.28 -8.48 -6.53
C GLY A 53 -21.20 -9.45 -7.27
N GLN A 54 -22.48 -9.54 -6.89
CA GLN A 54 -23.46 -10.39 -7.59
C GLN A 54 -23.82 -9.87 -8.99
N PHE A 55 -23.60 -8.57 -9.27
CA PHE A 55 -23.90 -7.94 -10.55
C PHE A 55 -22.68 -7.79 -11.46
N PHE A 56 -21.48 -8.12 -10.99
CA PHE A 56 -20.26 -7.98 -11.79
C PHE A 56 -19.88 -9.27 -12.50
N ASP A 57 -19.56 -9.14 -13.80
CA ASP A 57 -18.86 -10.17 -14.55
C ASP A 57 -17.45 -10.40 -13.98
N PHE A 58 -16.88 -11.60 -14.20
CA PHE A 58 -15.60 -12.01 -13.64
C PHE A 58 -14.48 -10.95 -13.79
N PHE A 59 -14.30 -10.38 -14.98
CA PHE A 59 -13.25 -9.38 -15.23
C PHE A 59 -13.50 -8.05 -14.50
N ARG A 60 -14.77 -7.63 -14.39
CA ARG A 60 -15.16 -6.43 -13.65
C ARG A 60 -14.96 -6.63 -12.15
N MET A 61 -15.31 -7.82 -11.66
CA MET A 61 -15.07 -8.21 -10.27
C MET A 61 -13.57 -8.23 -9.95
N MET A 62 -12.74 -8.76 -10.84
CA MET A 62 -11.28 -8.78 -10.66
C MET A 62 -10.67 -7.37 -10.66
N SER A 63 -11.12 -6.51 -11.56
CA SER A 63 -10.70 -5.09 -11.60
C SER A 63 -11.13 -4.34 -10.33
N PHE A 64 -12.37 -4.55 -9.88
CA PHE A 64 -12.87 -3.97 -8.63
C PHE A 64 -12.07 -4.47 -7.42
N TYR A 65 -11.79 -5.77 -7.34
CA TYR A 65 -10.98 -6.35 -6.27
C TYR A 65 -9.58 -5.72 -6.21
N PHE A 66 -8.90 -5.61 -7.35
CA PHE A 66 -7.55 -5.06 -7.42
C PHE A 66 -7.46 -3.57 -7.09
N THR A 67 -8.52 -2.79 -7.36
CA THR A 67 -8.51 -1.33 -7.17
C THR A 67 -9.06 -0.88 -5.82
N THR A 68 -9.84 -1.72 -5.14
CA THR A 68 -10.54 -1.37 -3.89
C THR A 68 -10.13 -2.31 -2.75
N VAL A 69 -11.05 -3.13 -2.25
CA VAL A 69 -10.93 -3.97 -1.06
C VAL A 69 -9.76 -4.94 -1.13
N GLY A 70 -9.56 -5.59 -2.26
CA GLY A 70 -8.53 -6.61 -2.43
C GLY A 70 -7.12 -6.05 -2.26
N TYR A 71 -6.86 -4.84 -2.76
CA TYR A 71 -5.57 -4.18 -2.56
C TYR A 71 -5.22 -4.00 -1.08
N TYR A 72 -6.15 -3.46 -0.28
CA TYR A 72 -5.91 -3.22 1.15
C TYR A 72 -5.83 -4.53 1.94
N PHE A 73 -6.63 -5.52 1.58
CA PHE A 73 -6.60 -6.85 2.18
C PHE A 73 -5.28 -7.57 1.92
N CYS A 74 -4.85 -7.64 0.65
CA CYS A 74 -3.56 -8.22 0.28
C CYS A 74 -2.39 -7.48 0.93
N SER A 75 -2.45 -6.14 0.98
CA SER A 75 -1.43 -5.32 1.66
C SER A 75 -1.34 -5.64 3.15
N MET A 76 -2.47 -5.82 3.84
CA MET A 76 -2.50 -6.24 5.24
C MET A 76 -1.88 -7.64 5.42
N LEU A 77 -2.25 -8.60 4.58
CA LEU A 77 -1.68 -9.95 4.63
C LEU A 77 -0.17 -9.93 4.42
N THR A 78 0.34 -9.19 3.44
CA THR A 78 1.79 -9.05 3.19
C THR A 78 2.54 -8.50 4.39
N VAL A 79 1.98 -7.49 5.07
CA VAL A 79 2.61 -6.94 6.29
C VAL A 79 2.56 -7.95 7.44
N LEU A 80 1.45 -8.68 7.61
CA LEU A 80 1.33 -9.71 8.64
C LEU A 80 2.29 -10.88 8.41
N THR A 81 2.43 -11.35 7.17
CA THR A 81 3.38 -12.42 6.82
C THR A 81 4.82 -11.95 7.03
N MET A 82 5.15 -10.70 6.68
CA MET A 82 6.46 -10.12 6.97
C MET A 82 6.75 -10.06 8.48
N TYR A 83 5.78 -9.65 9.31
CA TYR A 83 5.94 -9.70 10.77
C TYR A 83 6.15 -11.13 11.27
N ALA A 84 5.30 -12.07 10.86
CA ALA A 84 5.40 -13.48 11.26
C ALA A 84 6.76 -14.08 10.87
N PHE A 85 7.23 -13.77 9.67
CA PHE A 85 8.54 -14.21 9.19
C PHE A 85 9.69 -13.60 10.00
N LEU A 86 9.69 -12.29 10.24
CA LEU A 86 10.74 -11.62 11.01
C LEU A 86 10.80 -12.15 12.45
N TYR A 87 9.66 -12.21 13.15
CA TYR A 87 9.60 -12.76 14.51
C TYR A 87 9.98 -14.25 14.54
N GLY A 88 9.52 -15.04 13.58
CA GLY A 88 9.91 -16.45 13.45
C GLY A 88 11.40 -16.61 13.23
N LYS A 89 12.02 -15.76 12.39
CA LYS A 89 13.46 -15.74 12.15
C LYS A 89 14.26 -15.33 13.37
N THR A 90 13.84 -14.29 14.08
CA THR A 90 14.47 -13.88 15.34
C THR A 90 14.38 -14.99 16.38
N TYR A 91 13.23 -15.65 16.49
CA TYR A 91 13.06 -16.79 17.39
C TYR A 91 13.98 -17.96 17.03
N LEU A 92 14.08 -18.34 15.75
CA LEU A 92 14.97 -19.39 15.30
C LEU A 92 16.46 -19.05 15.52
N ALA A 93 16.83 -17.78 15.34
CA ALA A 93 18.19 -17.30 15.60
C ALA A 93 18.53 -17.35 17.11
N LEU A 94 17.62 -16.90 17.98
CA LEU A 94 17.83 -16.91 19.43
C LEU A 94 17.79 -18.33 20.03
N SER A 95 17.01 -19.23 19.45
CA SER A 95 16.91 -20.63 19.90
C SER A 95 18.08 -21.50 19.45
N GLY A 96 18.98 -21.03 18.56
CA GLY A 96 20.04 -21.83 17.94
C GLY A 96 19.54 -22.91 16.94
N VAL A 97 18.22 -23.12 16.88
CA VAL A 97 17.58 -24.09 15.99
C VAL A 97 17.68 -23.65 14.53
N GLY A 98 17.80 -22.34 14.25
CA GLY A 98 17.97 -21.83 12.90
C GLY A 98 19.20 -22.38 12.18
N GLU A 99 20.34 -22.45 12.87
CA GLU A 99 21.60 -22.94 12.32
C GLU A 99 21.55 -24.46 12.05
N THR A 100 21.03 -25.21 13.02
CA THR A 100 20.87 -26.68 12.88
C THR A 100 19.88 -27.07 11.77
N ILE A 101 18.81 -26.29 11.56
CA ILE A 101 17.87 -26.50 10.45
C ILE A 101 18.52 -26.14 9.11
N GLU A 102 19.32 -25.07 9.05
CA GLU A 102 20.01 -24.69 7.82
C GLU A 102 21.07 -25.72 7.40
N GLU A 103 21.84 -26.24 8.36
CA GLU A 103 22.78 -27.33 8.12
C GLU A 103 22.06 -28.59 7.62
N ARG A 104 20.97 -29.00 8.29
CA ARG A 104 20.16 -30.13 7.84
C ARG A 104 19.54 -29.91 6.46
N ALA A 105 19.09 -28.70 6.14
CA ALA A 105 18.55 -28.38 4.83
C ALA A 105 19.60 -28.51 3.71
N LYS A 106 20.85 -28.13 3.98
CA LYS A 106 21.99 -28.32 3.07
C LYS A 106 22.34 -29.80 2.88
N ILE A 107 22.32 -30.58 3.97
CA ILE A 107 22.62 -32.03 3.94
C ILE A 107 21.52 -32.81 3.21
N THR A 108 20.24 -32.49 3.46
CA THR A 108 19.09 -33.14 2.82
C THR A 108 18.77 -32.59 1.42
N THR A 109 19.57 -31.65 0.90
CA THR A 109 19.40 -30.98 -0.41
C THR A 109 17.97 -30.48 -0.67
N ASN A 110 17.26 -30.07 0.38
CA ASN A 110 15.89 -29.59 0.26
C ASN A 110 15.89 -28.10 -0.14
N ILE A 111 15.85 -27.87 -1.45
CA ILE A 111 15.88 -26.54 -2.07
C ILE A 111 14.71 -25.68 -1.56
N ALA A 112 13.53 -26.27 -1.32
CA ALA A 112 12.34 -25.54 -0.88
C ALA A 112 12.48 -25.04 0.56
N LEU A 113 13.03 -25.86 1.47
CA LEU A 113 13.25 -25.46 2.87
C LEU A 113 14.35 -24.38 2.97
N SER A 114 15.43 -24.53 2.21
CA SER A 114 16.50 -23.53 2.13
C SER A 114 16.00 -22.20 1.56
N ALA A 115 15.18 -22.25 0.49
CA ALA A 115 14.55 -21.07 -0.08
C ALA A 115 13.57 -20.41 0.90
N ALA A 116 12.71 -21.17 1.59
CA ALA A 116 11.77 -20.63 2.57
C ALA A 116 12.48 -19.97 3.77
N LEU A 117 13.69 -20.41 4.11
CA LEU A 117 14.53 -19.78 5.13
C LEU A 117 15.33 -18.59 4.59
N SER A 118 15.39 -18.36 3.28
CA SER A 118 16.15 -17.24 2.75
C SER A 118 15.46 -15.90 3.01
N THR A 119 16.20 -14.94 3.58
CA THR A 119 15.72 -13.57 3.82
C THR A 119 15.50 -12.80 2.51
N GLN A 120 16.00 -13.32 1.39
CA GLN A 120 15.90 -12.71 0.07
C GLN A 120 14.46 -12.46 -0.39
N PHE A 121 13.51 -13.33 -0.02
CA PHE A 121 12.10 -13.15 -0.37
C PHE A 121 11.51 -11.85 0.19
N LEU A 122 11.94 -11.39 1.37
CA LEU A 122 11.47 -10.13 1.95
C LEU A 122 11.88 -8.91 1.12
N PHE A 123 13.11 -8.91 0.62
CA PHE A 123 13.63 -7.82 -0.23
C PHE A 123 12.93 -7.80 -1.60
N GLN A 124 12.62 -8.99 -2.15
CA GLN A 124 11.94 -9.11 -3.43
C GLN A 124 10.52 -8.51 -3.39
N ILE A 125 9.76 -8.72 -2.31
CA ILE A 125 8.40 -8.17 -2.18
C ILE A 125 8.40 -6.63 -2.34
N GLY A 126 9.35 -5.93 -1.70
CA GLY A 126 9.48 -4.48 -1.83
C GLY A 126 9.76 -4.03 -3.26
N ILE A 127 10.71 -4.68 -3.93
CA ILE A 127 11.08 -4.36 -5.31
C ILE A 127 9.91 -4.65 -6.28
N PHE A 128 9.21 -5.77 -6.10
CA PHE A 128 8.06 -6.13 -6.95
C PHE A 128 6.93 -5.09 -6.89
N THR A 129 6.67 -4.49 -5.71
CA THR A 129 5.65 -3.43 -5.61
C THR A 129 6.02 -2.14 -6.33
N SER A 130 7.31 -1.92 -6.62
CA SER A 130 7.79 -0.74 -7.34
C SER A 130 7.75 -0.87 -8.87
N VAL A 131 7.55 -2.09 -9.40
CA VAL A 131 7.56 -2.37 -10.84
C VAL A 131 6.54 -1.52 -11.61
N PRO A 132 5.27 -1.37 -11.18
CA PRO A 132 4.30 -0.56 -11.91
C PRO A 132 4.71 0.92 -12.01
N MET A 133 5.33 1.45 -10.95
CA MET A 133 5.84 2.83 -10.93
C MET A 133 6.97 3.01 -11.95
N VAL A 134 7.93 2.09 -11.96
CA VAL A 134 9.06 2.14 -12.90
C VAL A 134 8.57 2.06 -14.35
N LEU A 135 7.60 1.18 -14.63
CA LEU A 135 7.00 1.07 -15.96
C LEU A 135 6.30 2.38 -16.37
N GLY A 136 5.57 3.02 -15.45
CA GLY A 136 4.96 4.33 -15.69
C GLY A 136 5.99 5.39 -16.08
N PHE A 137 7.10 5.48 -15.36
CA PHE A 137 8.18 6.43 -15.70
C PHE A 137 8.85 6.12 -17.03
N ILE A 138 9.02 4.84 -17.38
CA ILE A 138 9.58 4.44 -18.68
C ILE A 138 8.66 4.91 -19.81
N LEU A 139 7.34 4.74 -19.66
CA LEU A 139 6.35 5.15 -20.66
C LEU A 139 6.25 6.67 -20.80
N GLU A 140 6.29 7.42 -19.71
CA GLU A 140 6.10 8.87 -19.74
C GLU A 140 7.37 9.65 -20.12
N GLN A 141 8.54 9.21 -19.65
CA GLN A 141 9.78 10.00 -19.69
C GLN A 141 10.93 9.32 -20.45
N GLY A 142 10.74 8.06 -20.85
CA GLY A 142 11.75 7.24 -21.51
C GLY A 142 12.69 6.52 -20.53
N PHE A 143 13.33 5.45 -21.01
CA PHE A 143 14.09 4.51 -20.17
C PHE A 143 15.22 5.15 -19.35
N LEU A 144 16.09 5.95 -19.99
CA LEU A 144 17.25 6.53 -19.32
C LEU A 144 16.83 7.49 -18.18
N ARG A 145 15.83 8.35 -18.43
CA ARG A 145 15.33 9.29 -17.43
C ARG A 145 14.62 8.56 -16.29
N ALA A 146 13.87 7.50 -16.59
CA ALA A 146 13.25 6.66 -15.57
C ALA A 146 14.27 6.03 -14.62
N VAL A 147 15.41 5.52 -15.13
CA VAL A 147 16.48 4.95 -14.30
C VAL A 147 17.10 6.01 -13.38
N VAL A 148 17.45 7.18 -13.93
CA VAL A 148 18.02 8.28 -13.14
C VAL A 148 17.04 8.73 -12.05
N ASN A 149 15.77 8.93 -12.41
CA ASN A 149 14.73 9.35 -11.46
C ASN A 149 14.45 8.29 -10.39
N PHE A 150 14.48 7.00 -10.75
CA PHE A 150 14.33 5.94 -9.77
C PHE A 150 15.47 5.97 -8.75
N VAL A 151 16.73 6.08 -9.21
CA VAL A 151 17.90 6.15 -8.33
C VAL A 151 17.86 7.39 -7.43
N THR A 152 17.49 8.56 -7.96
CA THR A 152 17.36 9.78 -7.14
C THR A 152 16.25 9.64 -6.09
N MET A 153 15.11 9.00 -6.42
CA MET A 153 14.05 8.70 -5.46
C MET A 153 14.52 7.74 -4.35
N GLN A 154 15.41 6.79 -4.65
CA GLN A 154 15.99 5.93 -3.61
C GLN A 154 16.86 6.73 -2.64
N PHE A 155 17.69 7.66 -3.14
CA PHE A 155 18.46 8.56 -2.28
C PHE A 155 17.58 9.50 -1.45
N GLN A 156 16.38 9.83 -1.92
CA GLN A 156 15.37 10.57 -1.17
C GLN A 156 14.58 9.71 -0.15
N LEU A 157 15.00 8.47 0.09
CA LEU A 157 14.39 7.55 1.04
C LEU A 157 12.94 7.17 0.70
N CYS A 158 12.59 7.11 -0.59
CA CYS A 158 11.26 6.71 -1.05
C CYS A 158 10.82 5.33 -0.51
N THR A 159 11.75 4.38 -0.38
CA THR A 159 11.48 3.05 0.20
C THR A 159 11.07 3.11 1.67
N VAL A 160 11.72 3.97 2.47
CA VAL A 160 11.35 4.20 3.88
C VAL A 160 9.97 4.84 3.97
N PHE A 161 9.70 5.83 3.11
CA PHE A 161 8.39 6.46 3.01
C PHE A 161 7.30 5.44 2.64
N LEU A 162 7.54 4.58 1.65
CA LEU A 162 6.60 3.56 1.21
C LEU A 162 6.32 2.53 2.31
N ALA A 163 7.36 2.07 3.02
CA ALA A 163 7.20 1.14 4.13
C ALA A 163 6.36 1.75 5.27
N PHE A 164 6.62 3.01 5.60
CA PHE A 164 5.84 3.74 6.61
C PHE A 164 4.38 3.97 6.20
N SER A 165 4.18 4.35 4.95
CA SER A 165 2.85 4.50 4.34
C SER A 165 2.08 3.17 4.38
N LEU A 166 2.73 2.07 4.01
CA LEU A 166 2.14 0.73 4.06
C LEU A 166 1.74 0.35 5.49
N GLY A 167 2.60 0.59 6.48
CA GLY A 167 2.29 0.38 7.90
C GLY A 167 1.08 1.18 8.37
N THR A 168 0.98 2.45 7.95
CA THR A 168 -0.18 3.31 8.24
C THR A 168 -1.47 2.72 7.66
N ARG A 169 -1.47 2.37 6.38
CA ARG A 169 -2.64 1.77 5.71
C ARG A 169 -3.09 0.48 6.39
N THR A 170 -2.15 -0.42 6.67
CA THR A 170 -2.44 -1.70 7.33
C THR A 170 -2.99 -1.51 8.74
N HIS A 171 -2.45 -0.58 9.52
CA HIS A 171 -2.96 -0.31 10.87
C HIS A 171 -4.42 0.16 10.86
N TYR A 172 -4.74 1.16 10.04
CA TYR A 172 -6.10 1.70 9.98
C TYR A 172 -7.10 0.73 9.36
N PHE A 173 -6.69 -0.01 8.32
CA PHE A 173 -7.51 -1.05 7.71
C PHE A 173 -7.81 -2.19 8.70
N GLY A 174 -6.78 -2.76 9.32
CA GLY A 174 -6.91 -3.86 10.28
C GLY A 174 -7.71 -3.47 11.53
N ARG A 175 -7.51 -2.24 12.04
CA ARG A 175 -8.31 -1.72 13.15
C ARG A 175 -9.79 -1.62 12.81
N THR A 176 -10.12 -1.18 11.59
CA THR A 176 -11.50 -1.07 11.13
C THR A 176 -12.14 -2.44 11.00
N ILE A 177 -11.43 -3.45 10.49
CA ILE A 177 -11.93 -4.82 10.43
C ILE A 177 -12.19 -5.38 11.84
N LEU A 178 -11.28 -5.17 12.79
CA LEU A 178 -11.38 -5.74 14.13
C LEU A 178 -12.45 -5.07 15.00
N HIS A 179 -12.62 -3.74 14.87
CA HIS A 179 -13.50 -2.97 15.76
C HIS A 179 -14.76 -2.43 15.07
N GLY A 180 -14.87 -2.50 13.73
CA GLY A 180 -16.02 -2.02 12.98
C GLY A 180 -16.30 -0.52 13.11
N VAL A 181 -15.28 0.29 13.38
CA VAL A 181 -15.44 1.74 13.53
C VAL A 181 -14.39 2.51 12.73
N ALA A 182 -14.81 3.07 11.59
CA ALA A 182 -14.10 4.15 10.93
C ALA A 182 -14.40 5.50 11.61
N ARG A 183 -13.41 6.08 12.30
CA ARG A 183 -13.51 7.46 12.79
C ARG A 183 -13.15 8.44 11.69
N TYR A 184 -13.98 9.46 11.48
CA TYR A 184 -13.64 10.55 10.57
C TYR A 184 -12.35 11.25 11.03
N GLN A 185 -11.36 11.31 10.14
CA GLN A 185 -10.15 12.09 10.32
C GLN A 185 -10.21 13.31 9.40
N ALA A 186 -10.16 14.50 9.99
CA ALA A 186 -10.09 15.75 9.25
C ALA A 186 -8.69 15.90 8.64
N THR A 187 -8.60 15.68 7.34
CA THR A 187 -7.45 16.10 6.54
C THR A 187 -7.56 17.63 6.38
N GLY A 188 -6.87 18.37 7.26
CA GLY A 188 -6.97 19.84 7.31
C GLY A 188 -6.65 20.52 5.97
N ARG A 189 -7.26 21.69 5.74
CA ARG A 189 -7.08 22.49 4.52
C ARG A 189 -6.28 23.79 4.76
N GLY A 190 -5.26 23.76 5.60
CA GLY A 190 -4.36 24.90 5.89
C GLY A 190 -3.05 24.94 5.08
N PHE A 191 -2.25 26.00 5.27
CA PHE A 191 -0.88 26.14 4.76
C PHE A 191 0.02 25.09 5.43
N LEU A 192 0.90 24.46 4.68
CA LEU A 192 1.47 23.15 5.07
C LEU A 192 2.87 23.19 5.66
N VAL A 193 3.61 24.26 5.41
CA VAL A 193 4.96 24.45 5.95
C VAL A 193 4.84 25.15 7.30
N CYS A 194 4.43 24.39 8.31
CA CYS A 194 4.36 24.86 9.69
C CYS A 194 5.14 23.91 10.59
N HIS A 195 5.81 24.46 11.60
CA HIS A 195 6.51 23.65 12.59
C HIS A 195 5.50 22.94 13.49
N ILE A 196 5.53 21.61 13.50
CA ILE A 196 4.65 20.77 14.33
C ILE A 196 5.42 20.32 15.56
N LYS A 197 4.78 20.37 16.74
CA LYS A 197 5.41 19.92 17.99
C LYS A 197 5.64 18.41 17.95
N PHE A 198 6.76 17.94 18.50
CA PHE A 198 7.08 16.52 18.56
C PHE A 198 5.99 15.69 19.23
N SER A 199 5.38 16.20 20.31
CA SER A 199 4.28 15.52 21.02
C SER A 199 3.08 15.23 20.11
N GLU A 200 2.80 16.09 19.15
CA GLU A 200 1.71 15.91 18.19
C GLU A 200 2.07 14.87 17.12
N ASN A 201 3.28 14.94 16.56
CA ASN A 201 3.79 13.92 15.64
C ASN A 201 3.84 12.54 16.31
N TYR A 202 4.37 12.47 17.52
CA TYR A 202 4.46 11.23 18.27
C TYR A 202 3.07 10.65 18.55
N ARG A 203 2.10 11.48 18.97
CA ARG A 203 0.72 11.01 19.20
C ARG A 203 0.04 10.50 17.93
N LEU A 204 0.36 11.09 16.77
CA LEU A 204 -0.19 10.65 15.48
C LEU A 204 0.38 9.29 15.05
N TYR A 205 1.68 9.10 15.20
CA TYR A 205 2.38 7.91 14.68
C TYR A 205 2.58 6.79 15.69
N SER A 206 2.49 7.07 17.00
CA SER A 206 2.69 6.08 18.06
C SER A 206 1.75 4.90 17.90
N ARG A 207 0.45 5.15 17.66
CA ARG A 207 -0.55 4.08 17.54
C ARG A 207 -0.37 3.22 16.29
N SER A 208 0.07 3.81 15.17
CA SER A 208 0.23 3.06 13.92
C SER A 208 1.53 2.26 13.86
N HIS A 209 2.63 2.77 14.45
CA HIS A 209 3.96 2.20 14.24
C HIS A 209 4.64 1.66 15.50
N PHE A 210 4.34 2.20 16.68
CA PHE A 210 5.09 1.90 17.90
C PHE A 210 4.30 1.08 18.92
N VAL A 211 3.03 1.43 19.14
CA VAL A 211 2.16 0.80 20.14
C VAL A 211 1.00 0.14 19.41
N LYS A 212 1.08 -1.18 19.24
CA LYS A 212 -0.05 -1.99 18.75
C LYS A 212 -0.96 -2.31 19.93
N GLY A 213 -2.00 -1.48 20.11
CA GLY A 213 -3.04 -1.62 21.14
C GLY A 213 -4.37 -1.08 20.64
#